data_AF-A0A817NQS9-F1
#
_entry.id   AF-A0A817NQS9-F1
#
_cell.length_a   1.000
_cell.length_b   1.000
_cell.length_c   1.000
_cell.angle_alpha   90.00
_cell.angle_beta   90.00
_cell.angle_gamma   90.00
#
_symmetry.space_group_name_H-M   'P 1'
#
loop_
_entity.id
_entity.type
_entity.pdbx_description
1 polymer ?
#
loop_
_entity_poly.entity_id
_entity_poly.type
_entity_poly.pdbx_seq_one_letter_code
_entity_poly.pdbx_strand_id
1 'polypeptide(L)' 'AGGIELYAMGGKIKVSNTIEARLAMIFNQILPEIREKLFGVNLNRKYHD' A
#
# COMPACT_ATOMS: atom_id res chain seq x y z
N ALA A 1 7.89 6.79 -15.24
CA ALA A 1 8.19 5.64 -14.37
C ALA A 1 9.59 5.83 -13.80
N GLY A 2 9.73 5.80 -12.49
CA GLY A 2 10.97 6.15 -11.80
C GLY A 2 11.13 5.37 -10.51
N GLY A 3 12.33 5.40 -9.96
CA GLY A 3 12.69 4.69 -8.74
C GLY A 3 13.84 3.71 -8.95
N ILE A 4 14.16 2.95 -7.90
CA ILE A 4 15.38 2.14 -7.84
C ILE A 4 15.01 0.72 -7.40
N GLU A 5 15.64 -0.27 -8.03
CA GLU A 5 15.64 -1.64 -7.54
C GLU A 5 17.03 -1.97 -6.99
N LEU A 6 17.06 -2.42 -5.75
CA LEU A 6 18.28 -2.83 -5.06
C LEU A 6 18.31 -4.36 -4.93
N TYR A 7 19.46 -4.94 -5.21
CA TYR A 7 19.71 -6.36 -5.08
C TYR A 7 20.85 -6.57 -4.10
N ALA A 8 20.63 -7.41 -3.09
CA ALA A 8 21.63 -7.76 -2.08
C ALA A 8 21.85 -9.28 -2.03
N MET A 9 22.97 -9.69 -1.41
CA MET A 9 23.33 -11.09 -1.19
C MET A 9 23.38 -11.92 -2.49
N GLY A 10 24.04 -11.38 -3.51
CA GLY A 10 24.16 -12.04 -4.82
C GLY A 10 22.84 -12.16 -5.59
N GLY A 11 21.89 -11.26 -5.33
CA GLY A 11 20.58 -11.23 -6.00
C GLY A 11 19.46 -11.98 -5.26
N LYS A 12 19.74 -12.53 -4.06
CA LYS A 12 18.72 -13.24 -3.26
C LYS A 12 17.70 -12.32 -2.60
N ILE A 13 18.08 -11.09 -2.29
CA ILE A 13 17.20 -10.11 -1.67
C ILE A 13 16.95 -8.99 -2.67
N LYS A 14 15.70 -8.82 -3.07
CA LYS A 14 15.25 -7.75 -3.96
C LYS A 14 14.45 -6.73 -3.16
N VAL A 15 14.85 -5.47 -3.22
CA VAL A 15 14.09 -4.33 -2.70
C VAL A 15 13.70 -3.45 -3.87
N SER A 16 12.43 -3.46 -4.25
CA SER A 16 11.90 -2.60 -5.31
C SER A 16 11.30 -1.34 -4.68
N ASN A 17 11.94 -0.19 -4.92
CA ASN A 17 11.47 1.13 -4.51
C ASN A 17 11.08 1.95 -5.74
N THR A 18 10.42 1.30 -6.69
CA THR A 18 9.76 2.00 -7.81
C THR A 18 8.54 2.76 -7.29
N ILE A 19 8.19 3.85 -7.97
CA ILE A 19 7.04 4.67 -7.61
C ILE A 19 5.76 3.83 -7.67
N GLU A 20 5.66 2.95 -8.65
CA GLU A 20 4.54 2.02 -8.83
C GLU A 20 4.43 1.03 -7.65
N ALA A 21 5.56 0.48 -7.18
CA ALA A 21 5.59 -0.41 -6.01
C ALA A 21 5.17 0.32 -4.73
N ARG A 22 5.65 1.55 -4.51
CA ARG A 22 5.22 2.38 -3.38
C ARG A 22 3.74 2.71 -3.43
N LEU A 23 3.23 3.09 -4.61
CA LEU A 23 1.82 3.42 -4.78
C LEU A 23 0.94 2.21 -4.47
N ALA A 24 1.27 1.03 -4.99
CA ALA A 24 0.53 -0.19 -4.71
C ALA A 24 0.56 -0.56 -3.21
N MET A 25 1.69 -0.37 -2.55
CA MET A 25 1.84 -0.66 -1.13
C MET A 25 0.99 0.28 -0.26
N ILE A 26 1.02 1.58 -0.57
CA ILE A 26 0.21 2.61 0.12
C ILE A 26 -1.28 2.42 -0.17
N PHE A 27 -1.64 2.10 -1.42
CA PHE A 27 -3.02 1.88 -1.82
C PHE A 27 -3.70 0.82 -0.95
N ASN A 28 -3.04 -0.31 -0.71
CA ASN A 28 -3.58 -1.37 0.15
C ASN A 28 -3.82 -0.92 1.60
N GLN A 29 -2.99 0.01 2.13
CA GLN A 29 -3.13 0.52 3.49
C GLN A 29 -4.26 1.55 3.60
N ILE A 30 -4.44 2.40 2.59
CA ILE A 30 -5.38 3.54 2.63
C ILE A 30 -6.76 3.18 2.06
N LEU A 31 -6.91 2.02 1.40
CA LEU A 31 -8.18 1.53 0.85
C LEU A 31 -9.39 1.65 1.80
N PRO A 32 -9.30 1.29 3.09
CA PRO A 32 -10.42 1.45 4.03
C PRO A 32 -10.87 2.90 4.17
N GLU A 33 -9.92 3.84 4.29
CA GLU A 33 -10.20 5.27 4.43
C GLU A 33 -10.79 5.86 3.15
N ILE A 34 -10.29 5.46 1.98
CA ILE A 34 -10.83 5.87 0.68
C ILE A 34 -12.28 5.40 0.56
N ARG A 35 -12.56 4.14 0.92
CA ARG A 35 -13.93 3.61 0.88
C ARG A 35 -14.86 4.40 1.79
N GLU A 36 -14.41 4.71 3.00
CA GLU A 36 -15.20 5.48 3.97
C GLU A 36 -15.46 6.91 3.49
N LYS A 37 -14.48 7.58 2.91
CA LYS A 37 -14.66 8.95 2.37
C LYS A 37 -15.58 8.99 1.14
N LEU A 38 -15.51 7.97 0.28
CA LEU A 38 -16.32 7.93 -0.95
C LEU A 38 -17.75 7.43 -0.72
N PHE A 39 -17.92 6.45 0.16
CA PHE A 39 -19.20 5.74 0.34
C PHE A 39 -19.81 5.91 1.73
N GLY A 40 -19.15 6.66 2.61
CA GLY A 40 -19.57 6.88 3.99
C GLY A 40 -19.14 5.75 4.94
N VAL A 41 -19.34 6.02 6.23
CA VAL A 41 -19.08 5.05 7.31
C VAL A 41 -20.07 3.90 7.29
N ASN A 42 -19.58 2.70 7.60
CA ASN A 42 -20.48 1.58 7.85
C ASN A 42 -21.09 1.72 9.26
N LEU A 43 -22.37 2.09 9.32
CA LEU A 43 -23.14 2.25 10.57
C LEU A 43 -23.24 0.97 11.41
N ASN A 44 -23.03 -0.20 10.81
CA ASN A 44 -23.05 -1.49 11.51
C ASN A 44 -21.68 -1.90 12.08
N ARG A 45 -20.59 -1.16 11.78
CA ARG A 45 -19.27 -1.45 12.34
C ARG A 45 -19.21 -0.96 13.78
N LYS A 46 -19.32 -1.87 14.74
CA LYS A 46 -19.33 -1.56 16.18
C LYS A 46 -17.95 -1.47 16.82
N TYR A 47 -16.93 -2.08 16.22
CA TYR A 47 -15.59 -2.18 16.79
C TYR A 47 -14.53 -1.90 15.72
N HIS A 48 -13.43 -1.26 16.14
CA HIS A 48 -12.31 -0.86 15.30
C HIS A 48 -10.97 -1.50 15.70
N ASP A 49 -10.98 -2.30 16.78
CA ASP A 49 -9.89 -3.18 17.19
C ASP A 49 -9.73 -4.38 16.25
#